data_AF-A0A1Q4FE20-F1
#
_entry.id   AF-A0A1Q4FE20-F1
#
_cell.length_a   1.000
_cell.length_b   1.000
_cell.length_c   1.000
_cell.angle_alpha   90.00
_cell.angle_beta   90.00
_cell.angle_gamma   90.00
#
_symmetry.space_group_name_H-M   'P 1'
#
loop_
_entity.id
_entity.type
_entity.pdbx_description
1 polymer ?
#
loop_
_entity_poly.entity_id
_entity_poly.type
_entity_poly.pdbx_seq_one_letter_code
_entity_poly.pdbx_strand_id
1 'polypeptide(L)'
;MSQIAVPVSYGELIDKITILEIKSARIGNADKLANVRTELALLNATWSADPLSATDIASERARLKAVNEALWEIEDRIRIKEKARAFDTEFVELARSVYFRNDDRAACKREINEKLGSTLVEEKSYENYR
;
A
#
# COMPACT_ATOMS: atom_id res chain seq x y z
N MET A 1 -1.98 -22.23 14.18
CA MET A 1 -0.72 -21.76 13.56
C MET A 1 -0.19 -20.60 14.39
N SER A 2 1.10 -20.56 14.69
CA SER A 2 1.73 -19.45 15.42
C SER A 2 1.85 -18.22 14.53
N GLN A 3 1.49 -17.05 15.05
CA GLN A 3 1.69 -15.75 14.41
C GLN A 3 2.77 -14.99 15.17
N ILE A 4 3.58 -14.19 14.47
CA ILE A 4 4.55 -13.29 15.09
C ILE A 4 3.91 -11.90 15.14
N ALA A 5 3.98 -11.25 16.30
CA ALA A 5 3.60 -9.85 16.45
C ALA A 5 4.83 -8.96 16.19
N VAL A 6 4.64 -7.93 15.36
CA VAL A 6 5.67 -6.93 15.08
C VAL A 6 5.11 -5.53 15.30
N PRO A 7 5.88 -4.61 15.91
CA PRO A 7 5.48 -3.21 15.96
C PRO A 7 5.63 -2.60 14.56
N VAL A 8 4.59 -1.90 14.12
CA VAL A 8 4.57 -1.13 12.86
C VAL A 8 3.87 0.20 13.12
N SER A 9 4.12 1.20 12.28
CA SER A 9 3.36 2.44 12.32
C SER A 9 1.91 2.23 11.87
N TYR A 10 0.99 3.13 12.27
CA TYR A 10 -0.40 3.05 11.81
C TYR A 10 -0.49 3.18 10.29
N GLY A 11 0.29 4.07 9.69
CA GLY A 11 0.37 4.27 8.25
C GLY A 11 0.77 2.99 7.51
N GLU A 12 1.73 2.21 8.03
CA GLU A 12 2.09 0.92 7.44
C GLU A 12 1.00 -0.14 7.57
N LEU A 13 0.31 -0.20 8.72
CA LEU A 13 -0.83 -1.09 8.91
C LEU A 13 -1.94 -0.79 7.90
N ILE A 14 -2.35 0.49 7.80
CA ILE A 14 -3.41 0.92 6.88
C ILE A 14 -2.98 0.73 5.42
N ASP A 15 -1.72 1.00 5.07
CA ASP A 15 -1.17 0.72 3.73
C ASP A 15 -1.34 -0.75 3.35
N LYS A 16 -0.92 -1.65 4.24
CA LYS A 16 -1.04 -3.10 4.02
C LYS A 16 -2.49 -3.54 3.86
N ILE A 17 -3.40 -2.99 4.67
CA ILE A 17 -4.84 -3.23 4.54
C ILE A 17 -5.34 -2.79 3.17
N THR A 18 -5.02 -1.58 2.71
CA THR A 18 -5.48 -1.09 1.39
C THR A 18 -4.94 -1.92 0.23
N ILE A 19 -3.68 -2.38 0.30
CA ILE A 19 -3.10 -3.29 -0.70
C ILE A 19 -3.86 -4.63 -0.74
N LEU A 20 -4.21 -5.18 0.42
CA LEU A 20 -4.95 -6.44 0.51
C LEU A 20 -6.40 -6.30 0.03
N GLU A 21 -7.04 -5.14 0.25
CA GLU A 21 -8.36 -4.84 -0.35
C GLU A 21 -8.31 -4.87 -1.88
N ILE A 22 -7.29 -4.23 -2.49
CA ILE A 22 -7.09 -4.23 -3.94
C ILE A 22 -6.86 -5.65 -4.44
N LYS A 23 -5.97 -6.41 -3.77
CA LYS A 23 -5.73 -7.83 -4.07
C LYS A 23 -7.00 -8.67 -3.97
N SER A 24 -7.80 -8.45 -2.93
CA SER A 24 -9.06 -9.18 -2.75
C SER A 24 -10.09 -8.87 -3.82
N ALA A 25 -10.04 -7.68 -4.44
CA ALA A 25 -10.94 -7.29 -5.52
C ALA A 25 -10.47 -7.78 -6.90
N ARG A 26 -9.15 -7.90 -7.12
CA ARG A 26 -8.56 -8.15 -8.45
C ARG A 26 -8.05 -9.56 -8.68
N ILE A 27 -7.69 -10.31 -7.63
CA ILE A 27 -7.16 -11.67 -7.78
C ILE A 27 -8.31 -12.66 -8.03
N GLY A 28 -8.31 -13.29 -9.21
CA GLY A 28 -9.29 -14.31 -9.59
C GLY A 28 -8.97 -15.74 -9.13
N ASN A 29 -7.73 -16.03 -8.74
CA ASN A 29 -7.36 -17.37 -8.27
C ASN A 29 -7.90 -17.62 -6.85
N ALA A 30 -8.70 -18.67 -6.67
CA ALA A 30 -9.43 -18.94 -5.43
C ALA A 30 -8.51 -19.17 -4.22
N ASP A 31 -7.43 -19.95 -4.35
CA ASP A 31 -6.53 -20.25 -3.24
C ASP A 31 -5.77 -19.01 -2.78
N LYS A 32 -5.27 -18.20 -3.73
CA LYS A 32 -4.63 -16.92 -3.43
C LYS A 32 -5.61 -15.95 -2.77
N LEU A 33 -6.85 -15.91 -3.25
CA LEU A 33 -7.88 -15.04 -2.71
C LEU A 33 -8.27 -15.45 -1.28
N ALA A 34 -8.37 -16.75 -0.98
CA ALA A 34 -8.59 -17.25 0.37
C ALA A 34 -7.50 -16.76 1.32
N ASN A 35 -6.23 -16.89 0.93
CA ASN A 35 -5.09 -16.41 1.72
C ASN A 35 -5.13 -14.88 1.95
N VAL A 36 -5.39 -14.09 0.90
CA VAL A 36 -5.51 -12.63 1.00
C VAL A 36 -6.63 -12.22 1.95
N ARG A 37 -7.78 -12.89 1.89
CA ARG A 37 -8.92 -12.61 2.77
C ARG A 37 -8.63 -12.98 4.21
N THR A 38 -7.95 -14.09 4.46
CA THR A 38 -7.50 -14.45 5.81
C THR A 38 -6.58 -13.37 6.39
N GLU A 39 -5.58 -12.92 5.63
CA GLU A 39 -4.68 -11.86 6.07
C GLU A 39 -5.40 -10.54 6.32
N LEU A 40 -6.27 -10.11 5.38
CA LEU A 40 -7.06 -8.90 5.50
C LEU A 40 -7.98 -8.93 6.73
N ALA A 41 -8.62 -10.07 7.00
CA ALA A 41 -9.48 -10.22 8.17
C ALA A 41 -8.70 -10.07 9.48
N LEU A 42 -7.49 -10.64 9.58
CA LEU A 42 -6.63 -10.52 10.76
C LEU A 42 -6.19 -9.07 10.98
N LEU A 43 -5.74 -8.37 9.94
CA LEU A 43 -5.31 -6.97 10.07
C LEU A 43 -6.48 -6.04 10.39
N ASN A 44 -7.66 -6.25 9.80
CA ASN A 44 -8.85 -5.49 10.14
C ASN A 44 -9.30 -5.73 11.58
N ALA A 45 -9.21 -6.97 12.08
CA ALA A 45 -9.50 -7.27 13.48
C ALA A 45 -8.53 -6.52 14.41
N THR A 46 -7.22 -6.55 14.12
CA THR A 46 -6.21 -5.77 14.85
C THR A 46 -6.51 -4.28 14.84
N TRP A 47 -6.82 -3.71 13.67
CA TRP A 47 -7.17 -2.29 13.56
C TRP A 47 -8.43 -1.95 14.37
N SER A 48 -9.51 -2.72 14.21
CA SER A 48 -10.79 -2.47 14.90
C SER A 48 -10.72 -2.60 16.43
N ALA A 49 -9.74 -3.34 16.95
CA ALA A 49 -9.52 -3.48 18.37
C ALA A 49 -8.79 -2.26 18.99
N ASP A 50 -8.17 -1.42 18.17
CA ASP A 50 -7.48 -0.22 18.63
C ASP A 50 -8.49 0.94 18.84
N PRO A 51 -8.47 1.65 19.99
CA PRO A 51 -9.35 2.80 20.22
C PRO A 51 -9.22 3.92 19.18
N LEU A 52 -8.04 4.10 18.58
CA LEU A 52 -7.80 5.10 17.55
C LEU A 52 -8.46 4.74 16.21
N SER A 53 -9.05 3.55 16.08
CA SER A 53 -9.86 3.19 14.91
C SER A 53 -11.12 4.02 14.73
N ALA A 54 -11.54 4.74 15.78
CA ALA A 54 -12.62 5.72 15.74
C ALA A 54 -12.18 7.09 15.16
N THR A 55 -10.89 7.37 15.03
CA THR A 55 -10.39 8.63 14.46
C THR A 55 -10.63 8.66 12.95
N ASP A 56 -11.20 9.75 12.44
CA ASP A 56 -11.50 9.88 11.01
C ASP A 56 -10.22 10.08 10.16
N ILE A 57 -9.89 9.02 9.44
CA ILE A 57 -8.83 8.95 8.41
C ILE A 57 -9.39 8.54 7.05
N ALA A 58 -10.70 8.68 6.81
CA ALA A 58 -11.35 8.15 5.61
C ALA A 58 -10.77 8.75 4.32
N SER A 59 -10.50 10.06 4.33
CA SER A 59 -9.88 10.76 3.20
C SER A 59 -8.47 10.25 2.92
N GLU A 60 -7.63 10.12 3.94
CA GLU A 60 -6.25 9.67 3.79
C GLU A 60 -6.17 8.20 3.36
N ARG A 61 -7.03 7.34 3.93
CA ARG A 61 -7.14 5.93 3.53
C ARG A 61 -7.59 5.80 2.08
N ALA A 62 -8.56 6.61 1.63
CA ALA A 62 -9.01 6.61 0.24
C ALA A 62 -7.89 7.06 -0.71
N ARG A 63 -7.16 8.14 -0.38
CA ARG A 63 -5.99 8.59 -1.14
C ARG A 63 -4.90 7.53 -1.20
N LEU A 64 -4.57 6.92 -0.07
CA LEU A 64 -3.56 5.86 0.01
C LEU A 64 -3.93 4.66 -0.86
N LYS A 65 -5.20 4.25 -0.83
CA LYS A 65 -5.72 3.19 -1.69
C LYS A 65 -5.61 3.56 -3.18
N ALA A 66 -6.00 4.76 -3.56
CA ALA A 66 -5.90 5.23 -4.95
C ALA A 66 -4.45 5.25 -5.45
N VAL A 67 -3.48 5.64 -4.60
CA VAL A 67 -2.06 5.56 -4.93
C VAL A 67 -1.61 4.11 -5.11
N ASN A 68 -2.04 3.19 -4.23
CA ASN A 68 -1.75 1.77 -4.37
C ASN A 68 -2.38 1.14 -5.63
N GLU A 69 -3.57 1.58 -6.04
CA GLU A 69 -4.20 1.17 -7.31
C GLU A 69 -3.38 1.68 -8.50
N ALA A 70 -2.95 2.94 -8.48
CA ALA A 70 -2.09 3.47 -9.54
C ALA A 70 -0.76 2.72 -9.65
N LEU A 71 -0.13 2.39 -8.52
CA LEU A 71 1.09 1.56 -8.48
C LEU A 71 0.84 0.16 -9.06
N TRP A 72 -0.31 -0.45 -8.76
CA TRP A 72 -0.70 -1.73 -9.34
C TRP A 72 -0.79 -1.66 -10.87
N GLU A 73 -1.48 -0.65 -11.41
CA GLU A 73 -1.60 -0.47 -12.87
C GLU A 73 -0.24 -0.24 -13.54
N ILE A 74 0.64 0.54 -12.89
CA ILE A 74 2.01 0.79 -13.40
C ILE A 74 2.80 -0.52 -13.45
N GLU A 75 2.77 -1.30 -12.37
CA GLU A 75 3.44 -2.61 -12.28
C GLU A 75 2.92 -3.58 -13.37
N ASP A 76 1.61 -3.66 -13.57
CA ASP A 76 1.02 -4.52 -14.60
C ASP A 76 1.45 -4.10 -16.01
N ARG A 77 1.50 -2.79 -16.29
CA ARG A 77 1.99 -2.26 -17.58
C ARG A 77 3.49 -2.53 -17.78
N ILE A 78 4.31 -2.37 -16.75
CA ILE A 78 5.74 -2.70 -16.79
C ILE A 78 5.92 -4.19 -17.11
N ARG A 79 5.14 -5.08 -16.50
CA ARG A 79 5.21 -6.53 -16.76
C ARG A 79 4.81 -6.90 -18.19
N ILE A 80 3.83 -6.21 -18.77
CA ILE A 80 3.46 -6.41 -20.18
C ILE A 80 4.62 -6.01 -21.11
N LYS A 81 5.24 -4.85 -20.86
CA LYS A 81 6.41 -4.37 -21.61
C LYS A 81 7.62 -5.30 -21.45
N GLU A 82 7.92 -5.74 -20.23
CA GLU A 82 8.98 -6.70 -19.91
C GLU A 82 8.80 -8.02 -20.68
N LYS A 83 7.59 -8.59 -20.66
CA LYS A 83 7.26 -9.80 -21.41
C LYS A 83 7.47 -9.63 -22.92
N ALA A 84 7.18 -8.44 -23.44
CA ALA A 84 7.42 -8.08 -24.84
C ALA A 84 8.86 -7.65 -25.13
N ARG A 85 9.72 -7.51 -24.11
CA ARG A 85 11.06 -6.91 -24.18
C ARG A 85 11.06 -5.50 -24.80
N ALA A 86 10.01 -4.75 -24.55
CA ALA A 86 9.83 -3.38 -25.04
C ALA A 86 10.37 -2.37 -24.03
N PHE A 87 11.65 -2.04 -24.15
CA PHE A 87 12.36 -1.07 -23.29
C PHE A 87 12.39 0.32 -23.95
N ASP A 88 11.21 0.81 -24.29
CA ASP A 88 11.01 2.08 -25.00
C ASP A 88 10.82 3.26 -24.04
N THR A 89 10.56 4.45 -24.60
CA THR A 89 10.30 5.67 -23.83
C THR A 89 9.17 5.48 -22.82
N GLU A 90 8.10 4.76 -23.18
CA GLU A 90 6.97 4.50 -22.28
C GLU A 90 7.40 3.62 -21.10
N PHE A 91 8.25 2.61 -21.31
CA PHE A 91 8.83 1.83 -20.23
C PHE A 91 9.62 2.69 -19.25
N VAL A 92 10.45 3.61 -19.77
CA VAL A 92 11.23 4.56 -18.94
C VAL A 92 10.30 5.49 -18.16
N GLU A 93 9.25 6.01 -18.79
CA GLU A 93 8.25 6.87 -18.13
C GLU A 93 7.50 6.13 -17.02
N LEU A 94 7.08 4.88 -17.28
CA LEU A 94 6.45 4.02 -16.29
C LEU A 94 7.37 3.78 -15.09
N ALA A 95 8.62 3.36 -15.34
CA ALA A 95 9.60 3.12 -14.28
C ALA A 95 9.86 4.38 -13.44
N ARG A 96 9.97 5.55 -14.07
CA ARG A 96 10.12 6.83 -13.35
C ARG A 96 8.88 7.18 -12.53
N SER A 97 7.67 6.89 -13.05
CA SER A 97 6.42 7.18 -12.35
C SER A 97 6.27 6.41 -11.03
N VAL A 98 6.90 5.24 -10.90
CA VAL A 98 6.92 4.44 -9.66
C VAL A 98 7.48 5.24 -8.49
N TYR A 99 8.58 5.97 -8.68
CA TYR A 99 9.19 6.76 -7.61
C TYR A 99 8.24 7.84 -7.11
N PHE A 100 7.65 8.62 -8.03
CA PHE A 100 6.71 9.68 -7.67
C PHE A 100 5.48 9.13 -6.92
N ARG A 101 4.95 7.97 -7.35
CA ARG A 101 3.80 7.35 -6.66
C ARG A 101 4.18 6.74 -5.31
N ASN A 102 5.38 6.21 -5.16
CA ASN A 102 5.89 5.77 -3.85
C ASN A 102 6.15 6.94 -2.89
N ASP A 103 6.47 8.13 -3.41
CA ASP A 103 6.55 9.35 -2.61
C ASP A 103 5.18 9.82 -2.15
N ASP A 104 4.19 9.86 -3.05
CA ASP A 104 2.79 10.13 -2.68
C ASP A 104 2.28 9.12 -1.64
N ARG A 105 2.62 7.82 -1.78
CA ARG A 105 2.25 6.75 -0.85
C ARG A 105 2.82 7.01 0.55
N ALA A 106 4.10 7.36 0.61
CA ALA A 106 4.76 7.64 1.89
C ALA A 106 4.20 8.91 2.55
N ALA A 107 3.91 9.95 1.78
CA ALA A 107 3.26 11.15 2.28
C ALA A 107 1.90 10.83 2.91
N CYS A 108 1.05 10.04 2.23
CA CYS A 108 -0.24 9.62 2.77
C CYS A 108 -0.08 8.79 4.06
N LYS A 109 0.89 7.87 4.12
CA LYS A 109 1.18 7.11 5.35
C LYS A 109 1.61 8.02 6.50
N ARG A 110 2.41 9.05 6.20
CA ARG A 110 2.85 10.02 7.20
C ARG A 110 1.70 10.87 7.74
N GLU A 111 0.80 11.34 6.88
CA GLU A 111 -0.41 12.06 7.30
C GLU A 111 -1.27 11.19 8.25
N ILE A 112 -1.42 9.89 7.95
CA ILE A 112 -2.11 8.93 8.83
C ILE A 112 -1.39 8.78 10.18
N ASN A 113 -0.06 8.62 10.15
CA ASN A 113 0.75 8.52 11.36
C ASN A 113 0.60 9.75 12.27
N GLU A 114 0.59 10.95 11.68
CA GLU A 114 0.44 12.20 12.41
C GLU A 114 -0.97 12.32 13.03
N LYS A 115 -2.02 11.99 12.27
CA LYS A 115 -3.41 11.99 12.79
C LYS A 115 -3.65 11.02 13.93
N LEU A 116 -2.98 9.86 13.89
CA LEU A 116 -3.14 8.80 14.89
C LEU A 116 -2.08 8.85 16.00
N GLY A 117 -1.20 9.86 16.00
CA GLY A 117 -0.16 9.97 17.02
C GLY A 117 0.80 8.77 17.05
N SER A 118 1.13 8.21 15.88
CA SER A 118 2.01 7.05 15.76
C SER A 118 3.37 7.31 16.40
N THR A 119 3.82 6.40 17.26
CA THR A 119 5.19 6.43 17.82
C THR A 119 6.24 6.13 16.76
N LEU A 120 5.90 5.27 15.80
CA LEU A 120 6.77 4.89 14.70
C LEU A 120 6.43 5.69 13.44
N VAL A 121 7.46 6.09 12.71
CA VAL A 121 7.34 6.68 11.38
C VAL A 121 8.42 6.06 10.49
N GLU A 122 8.04 5.69 9.28
CA GLU A 122 9.00 5.23 8.27
C GLU A 122 9.84 6.41 7.77
N GLU A 123 11.16 6.30 7.89
CA GLU A 123 12.10 7.30 7.41
C GLU A 123 12.58 6.98 6.00
N LYS A 124 12.65 8.01 5.15
CA LYS A 124 13.25 7.90 3.81
C LYS A 124 14.63 8.53 3.79
N SER A 125 15.58 7.86 3.14
CA SER A 125 16.96 8.34 2.97
C SER A 125 17.23 8.96 1.58
N TYR A 126 16.22 9.06 0.71
CA TYR A 126 16.43 9.43 -0.69
C TYR A 126 16.55 10.94 -0.90
N GLU A 127 17.35 11.32 -1.90
CA GLU A 127 17.42 12.69 -2.42
C GLU A 127 16.05 13.11 -2.99
N ASN A 128 15.69 14.37 -2.79
CA ASN A 128 14.43 14.91 -3.29
C ASN A 128 14.53 15.01 -4.82
N TYR A 129 13.86 14.12 -5.55
CA TYR A 129 13.87 14.10 -7.02
C TYR A 129 12.92 15.13 -7.66
N ARG A 130 12.47 16.12 -6.87
CA ARG A 130 11.63 17.25 -7.30
C ARG A 130 12.44 18.52 -7.49
#